data_AF-A0AAU1UZN9-F1
#
_entry.id   AF-A0AAU1UZN9-F1
#
_cell.length_a   1.000
_cell.length_b   1.000
_cell.length_c   1.000
_cell.angle_alpha   90.00
_cell.angle_beta   90.00
_cell.angle_gamma   90.00
#
_symmetry.space_group_name_H-M   'P 1'
#
loop_
_entity.id
_entity.type
_entity.pdbx_description
1 polymer ?
#
loop_
_entity_poly.entity_id
_entity_poly.type
_entity_poly.pdbx_seq_one_letter_code
_entity_poly.pdbx_strand_id
1 'polypeptide(L)'
;MRALEDIKNQVRSLTSRRYAEEAVAAYGAGAYRAALISIWIAVAADIIDKIRLLADEGGRAAQLRDELDGAIKGNHVAALQTFERNLVTRAHKDLELIGAREAEELTRLYNDRHLCAHPAYVSDNEELFSPSPELVRAHLTSAVDALLSHPAVTGRKAIERFGKEIDSDSFPKDDQRLNAHLRHSYMDHGTKALKENLIKVVCKDTLKPERPLEKRWRSTRAARELQKITPTLFDEQLRVVLGPAQNLLDDDGLMALVAGLCYVPGTWDALHSGTRGRVEELLRVVKPLDLVQTHMLFFGPLPPAPIDDMLLNRLPDITRPGALAGMTGALPQYFGEHPDPRLVPALIQLASKAGSYEGGAAVLNVLNGLVHSMTDEQMENLLDACAGNRQISGSSLGNKQIERMRWRGPQGERALAAWKKWDGPADTEPADGGAPL
;
A
#
# COMPACT_ATOMS: atom_id res chain seq x y z
N MET A 1 -15.11 -3.81 -29.23
CA MET A 1 -16.42 -4.32 -28.78
C MET A 1 -16.24 -5.81 -28.47
N ARG A 2 -16.43 -6.28 -27.22
CA ARG A 2 -16.23 -7.71 -26.86
C ARG A 2 -17.30 -8.58 -27.53
N ALA A 3 -16.99 -9.82 -27.92
CA ALA A 3 -17.99 -10.75 -28.42
C ALA A 3 -18.91 -11.21 -27.28
N LEU A 4 -20.21 -11.35 -27.53
CA LEU A 4 -21.17 -11.82 -26.51
C LEU A 4 -20.85 -13.25 -26.05
N GLU A 5 -20.28 -14.06 -26.94
CA GLU A 5 -19.78 -15.41 -26.64
C GLU A 5 -18.66 -15.42 -25.60
N ASP A 6 -17.87 -14.36 -25.51
CA ASP A 6 -16.80 -14.25 -24.51
C ASP A 6 -17.34 -13.83 -23.14
N ILE A 7 -18.46 -13.12 -23.13
CA ILE A 7 -19.06 -12.52 -21.93
C ILE A 7 -19.68 -13.61 -21.05
N LYS A 8 -20.37 -14.60 -21.63
CA LYS A 8 -20.97 -15.71 -20.86
C LYS A 8 -19.92 -16.57 -20.12
N ASN A 9 -18.71 -16.69 -20.68
CA ASN A 9 -17.62 -17.45 -20.07
C ASN A 9 -17.06 -16.82 -18.80
N GLN A 10 -17.33 -15.52 -18.58
CA GLN A 10 -16.89 -14.79 -17.38
C GLN A 10 -17.83 -15.01 -16.20
N VAL A 11 -19.06 -15.48 -16.44
CA VAL A 11 -20.05 -15.73 -15.39
C VAL A 11 -19.55 -16.83 -14.46
N ARG A 12 -19.40 -16.54 -13.16
CA ARG A 12 -18.77 -17.46 -12.20
C ARG A 12 -19.71 -18.58 -11.74
N SER A 13 -20.96 -18.25 -11.39
CA SER A 13 -21.93 -19.27 -10.96
C SER A 13 -22.34 -20.14 -12.14
N LEU A 14 -22.27 -21.46 -11.99
CA LEU A 14 -22.73 -22.41 -13.00
C LEU A 14 -24.24 -22.27 -13.25
N THR A 15 -25.02 -21.97 -12.20
CA THR A 15 -26.47 -21.76 -12.30
C THR A 15 -26.76 -20.51 -13.12
N SER A 16 -26.16 -19.37 -12.76
CA SER A 16 -26.34 -18.09 -13.46
C SER A 16 -25.84 -18.14 -14.90
N ARG A 17 -24.77 -18.92 -15.17
CA ARG A 17 -24.21 -19.08 -16.52
C ARG A 17 -25.21 -19.70 -17.49
N ARG A 18 -26.01 -20.67 -17.04
CA ARG A 18 -27.04 -21.30 -17.89
C ARG A 18 -28.06 -20.27 -18.37
N TYR A 19 -28.53 -19.39 -17.49
CA TYR A 19 -29.45 -18.31 -17.87
C TYR A 19 -28.79 -17.23 -18.73
N ALA A 20 -27.50 -16.94 -18.51
CA ALA A 20 -26.75 -16.05 -19.38
C ALA A 20 -26.55 -16.63 -20.79
N GLU A 21 -26.33 -17.95 -20.91
CA GLU A 21 -26.28 -18.66 -22.19
C GLU A 21 -27.61 -18.59 -22.93
N GLU A 22 -28.74 -18.79 -22.24
CA GLU A 22 -30.08 -18.60 -22.80
C GLU A 22 -30.28 -17.17 -23.32
N ALA A 23 -29.83 -16.16 -22.55
CA ALA A 23 -29.94 -14.76 -22.93
C ALA A 23 -29.13 -14.44 -24.21
N VAL A 24 -27.91 -14.97 -24.33
CA VAL A 24 -27.07 -14.79 -25.52
C VAL A 24 -27.67 -15.53 -26.73
N ALA A 25 -28.21 -16.74 -26.53
CA ALA A 25 -28.89 -17.47 -27.61
C ALA A 25 -30.14 -16.73 -28.11
N ALA A 26 -30.97 -16.22 -27.19
CA ALA A 26 -32.14 -15.41 -27.54
C ALA A 26 -31.75 -14.13 -28.28
N TYR A 27 -30.67 -13.45 -27.86
CA TYR A 27 -30.13 -12.30 -28.57
C TYR A 27 -29.73 -12.65 -30.00
N GLY A 28 -28.99 -13.76 -30.19
CA GLY A 28 -28.54 -14.23 -31.49
C GLY A 28 -29.69 -14.59 -32.44
N ALA A 29 -30.82 -15.04 -31.89
CA ALA A 29 -32.04 -15.33 -32.63
C ALA A 29 -32.92 -14.09 -32.92
N GLY A 30 -32.53 -12.89 -32.49
CA GLY A 30 -33.34 -11.67 -32.61
C GLY A 30 -34.51 -11.59 -31.61
N ALA A 31 -34.56 -12.48 -30.62
CA ALA A 31 -35.58 -12.51 -29.57
C ALA A 31 -35.20 -11.59 -28.40
N TYR A 32 -35.14 -10.29 -28.66
CA TYR A 32 -34.59 -9.28 -27.74
C TYR A 32 -35.31 -9.17 -26.39
N ARG A 33 -36.63 -9.28 -26.37
CA ARG A 33 -37.42 -9.31 -25.12
C ARG A 33 -37.07 -10.53 -24.28
N ALA A 34 -36.95 -11.71 -24.91
CA ALA A 34 -36.57 -12.93 -24.22
C ALA A 34 -35.14 -12.84 -23.68
N ALA A 35 -34.21 -12.25 -24.43
CA ALA A 35 -32.85 -12.03 -23.99
C ALA A 35 -32.77 -11.17 -22.70
N LEU A 36 -33.54 -10.07 -22.62
CA LEU A 36 -33.59 -9.24 -21.39
C LEU A 36 -34.20 -9.99 -20.21
N ILE A 37 -35.25 -10.78 -20.44
CA ILE A 37 -35.87 -11.58 -19.38
C ILE A 37 -34.87 -12.63 -18.87
N SER A 38 -34.19 -13.36 -19.75
CA SER A 38 -33.21 -14.39 -19.37
C SER A 38 -32.00 -13.81 -18.63
N ILE A 39 -31.45 -12.67 -19.05
CA ILE A 39 -30.31 -12.08 -18.34
C ILE A 39 -30.73 -11.54 -16.96
N TRP A 40 -31.95 -11.01 -16.82
CA TRP A 40 -32.46 -10.65 -15.49
C TRP A 40 -32.58 -11.87 -14.58
N ILE A 41 -33.05 -13.01 -15.10
CA ILE A 41 -33.10 -14.27 -14.34
C ILE A 41 -31.69 -14.67 -13.88
N ALA A 42 -30.68 -14.54 -14.76
CA ALA A 42 -29.29 -14.79 -14.38
C ALA A 42 -28.84 -13.89 -13.21
N VAL A 43 -29.13 -12.59 -13.27
CA VAL A 43 -28.82 -11.62 -12.20
C VAL A 43 -29.52 -11.99 -10.89
N ALA A 44 -30.83 -12.25 -10.93
CA ALA A 44 -31.61 -12.59 -9.74
C ALA A 44 -31.11 -13.89 -9.10
N ALA A 45 -30.86 -14.93 -9.91
CA ALA A 45 -30.32 -16.20 -9.43
C ALA A 45 -28.94 -16.01 -8.80
N ASP A 46 -28.07 -15.21 -9.41
CA ASP A 46 -26.72 -14.95 -8.90
C ASP A 46 -26.73 -14.22 -7.55
N ILE A 47 -27.60 -13.22 -7.38
CA ILE A 47 -27.76 -12.53 -6.09
C ILE A 47 -28.24 -13.51 -5.02
N ILE A 48 -29.20 -14.37 -5.34
CA ILE A 48 -29.72 -15.38 -4.40
C ILE A 48 -28.65 -16.40 -4.03
N ASP A 49 -27.89 -16.91 -5.01
CA ASP A 49 -26.77 -17.81 -4.78
C ASP A 49 -25.71 -17.15 -3.89
N LYS A 50 -25.37 -15.89 -4.16
CA LYS A 50 -24.44 -15.09 -3.34
C LYS A 50 -24.97 -14.87 -1.93
N ILE A 51 -26.26 -14.60 -1.74
CA ILE A 51 -26.90 -14.51 -0.41
C ILE A 51 -26.69 -15.82 0.34
N ARG A 52 -26.97 -16.96 -0.30
CA ARG A 52 -26.85 -18.29 0.32
C ARG A 52 -25.41 -18.61 0.70
N LEU A 53 -24.46 -18.36 -0.20
CA LEU A 53 -23.02 -18.55 0.06
C LEU A 53 -22.54 -17.67 1.24
N LEU A 54 -23.00 -16.41 1.29
CA LEU A 54 -22.65 -15.50 2.38
C LEU A 54 -23.40 -15.80 3.68
N ALA A 55 -24.55 -16.46 3.63
CA ALA A 55 -25.36 -16.75 4.80
C ALA A 55 -24.72 -17.78 5.75
N ASP A 56 -23.83 -18.63 5.24
CA ASP A 56 -23.01 -19.54 6.03
C ASP A 56 -22.07 -18.78 6.99
N GLU A 57 -21.81 -17.50 6.71
CA GLU A 57 -20.96 -16.60 7.51
C GLU A 57 -21.75 -15.82 8.57
N GLY A 58 -23.08 -15.90 8.55
CA GLY A 58 -23.96 -15.15 9.45
C GLY A 58 -24.27 -13.72 8.99
N GLY A 59 -24.63 -12.86 9.94
CA GLY A 59 -24.90 -11.43 9.69
C GLY A 59 -26.11 -11.16 8.79
N ARG A 60 -26.03 -10.10 7.98
CA ARG A 60 -27.16 -9.64 7.15
C ARG A 60 -27.54 -10.67 6.08
N ALA A 61 -26.58 -11.38 5.48
CA ALA A 61 -26.86 -12.43 4.50
C ALA A 61 -27.67 -13.59 5.10
N ALA A 62 -27.38 -13.99 6.34
CA ALA A 62 -28.17 -15.01 7.04
C ALA A 62 -29.61 -14.57 7.27
N GLN A 63 -29.83 -13.31 7.70
CA GLN A 63 -31.18 -12.76 7.83
C GLN A 63 -31.95 -12.75 6.50
N LEU A 64 -31.27 -12.38 5.40
CA LEU A 64 -31.87 -12.36 4.06
C LEU A 64 -32.22 -13.77 3.57
N ARG A 65 -31.35 -14.76 3.82
CA ARG A 65 -31.64 -16.17 3.54
C ARG A 65 -32.85 -16.63 4.34
N ASP A 66 -32.89 -16.34 5.64
CA ASP A 66 -33.98 -16.79 6.52
C ASP A 66 -35.31 -16.12 6.16
N GLU A 67 -35.28 -14.84 5.78
CA GLU A 67 -36.44 -14.12 5.21
C GLU A 67 -36.96 -14.81 3.94
N LEU A 68 -36.05 -15.14 3.00
CA LEU A 68 -36.40 -15.81 1.75
C LEU A 68 -36.95 -17.22 1.99
N ASP A 69 -36.25 -18.04 2.78
CA ASP A 69 -36.65 -19.41 3.08
C ASP A 69 -37.97 -19.47 3.86
N GLY A 70 -38.20 -18.51 4.75
CA GLY A 70 -39.48 -18.33 5.45
C GLY A 70 -40.62 -18.01 4.48
N ALA A 71 -40.40 -17.09 3.55
CA ALA A 71 -41.39 -16.74 2.52
C ALA A 71 -41.69 -17.91 1.56
N ILE A 72 -40.67 -18.69 1.19
CA ILE A 72 -40.82 -19.91 0.37
C ILE A 72 -41.64 -20.96 1.13
N LYS A 73 -41.26 -21.29 2.37
CA LYS A 73 -41.97 -22.30 3.18
C LYS A 73 -43.42 -21.92 3.47
N GLY A 74 -43.68 -20.65 3.73
CA GLY A 74 -45.03 -20.12 3.96
C GLY A 74 -45.85 -19.86 2.70
N ASN A 75 -45.27 -20.08 1.51
CA ASN A 75 -45.86 -19.77 0.20
C ASN A 75 -46.39 -18.32 0.11
N HIS A 76 -45.66 -17.37 0.71
CA HIS A 76 -46.05 -15.96 0.79
C HIS A 76 -45.69 -15.22 -0.49
N VAL A 77 -46.51 -15.36 -1.53
CA VAL A 77 -46.26 -14.79 -2.87
C VAL A 77 -45.93 -13.30 -2.84
N ALA A 78 -46.67 -12.50 -2.06
CA ALA A 78 -46.41 -11.05 -1.95
C ALA A 78 -45.04 -10.74 -1.32
N ALA A 79 -44.58 -11.56 -0.37
CA ALA A 79 -43.26 -11.42 0.23
C ALA A 79 -42.15 -11.79 -0.78
N LEU A 80 -42.34 -12.87 -1.56
CA LEU A 80 -41.40 -13.28 -2.62
C LEU A 80 -41.26 -12.21 -3.71
N GLN A 81 -42.38 -11.64 -4.17
CA GLN A 81 -42.38 -10.53 -5.15
C GLN A 81 -41.68 -9.29 -4.59
N THR A 82 -41.91 -9.00 -3.31
CA THR A 82 -41.23 -7.88 -2.63
C THR A 82 -39.75 -8.14 -2.47
N PHE A 83 -39.34 -9.38 -2.22
CA PHE A 83 -37.94 -9.77 -2.18
C PHE A 83 -37.27 -9.59 -3.54
N GLU A 84 -37.88 -10.11 -4.62
CA GLU A 84 -37.37 -9.97 -6.00
C GLU A 84 -37.17 -8.51 -6.38
N ARG A 85 -38.19 -7.67 -6.15
CA ARG A 85 -38.16 -6.23 -6.45
C ARG A 85 -37.05 -5.47 -5.72
N ASN A 86 -36.61 -5.99 -4.57
CA ASN A 86 -35.56 -5.37 -3.76
C ASN A 86 -34.19 -6.04 -3.92
N LEU A 87 -34.02 -7.03 -4.81
CA LEU A 87 -32.75 -7.78 -4.95
C LEU A 87 -31.55 -6.88 -5.23
N VAL A 88 -31.67 -5.96 -6.19
CA VAL A 88 -30.56 -5.03 -6.53
C VAL A 88 -30.24 -4.11 -5.35
N THR A 89 -31.28 -3.58 -4.70
CA THR A 89 -31.11 -2.74 -3.50
C THR A 89 -30.43 -3.50 -2.37
N ARG A 90 -30.81 -4.75 -2.12
CA ARG A 90 -30.19 -5.60 -1.08
C ARG A 90 -28.75 -5.95 -1.46
N ALA A 91 -28.49 -6.32 -2.72
CA ALA A 91 -27.15 -6.58 -3.21
C ALA A 91 -26.21 -5.37 -3.03
N HIS A 92 -26.72 -4.15 -3.26
CA HIS A 92 -25.95 -2.92 -3.10
C HIS A 92 -25.81 -2.48 -1.63
N LYS A 93 -26.93 -2.30 -0.92
CA LYS A 93 -26.97 -1.65 0.41
C LYS A 93 -26.76 -2.61 1.57
N ASP A 94 -27.28 -3.83 1.47
CA ASP A 94 -27.26 -4.80 2.57
C ASP A 94 -26.00 -5.68 2.54
N LEU A 95 -25.51 -5.99 1.34
CA LEU A 95 -24.43 -6.96 1.12
C LEU A 95 -23.19 -6.38 0.45
N GLU A 96 -23.28 -5.16 -0.09
CA GLU A 96 -22.18 -4.49 -0.79
C GLU A 96 -21.53 -5.35 -1.89
N LEU A 97 -22.33 -6.16 -2.59
CA LEU A 97 -21.88 -7.00 -3.70
C LEU A 97 -21.57 -6.19 -4.95
N ILE A 98 -22.19 -5.00 -5.08
CA ILE A 98 -22.12 -4.11 -6.23
C ILE A 98 -22.03 -2.65 -5.78
N GLY A 99 -21.37 -1.80 -6.57
CA GLY A 99 -21.30 -0.36 -6.35
C GLY A 99 -22.58 0.38 -6.75
N ALA A 100 -22.61 1.70 -6.52
CA ALA A 100 -23.79 2.52 -6.78
C ALA A 100 -24.12 2.62 -8.28
N ARG A 101 -23.09 2.75 -9.13
CA ARG A 101 -23.25 2.78 -10.59
C ARG A 101 -23.77 1.45 -11.12
N GLU A 102 -23.18 0.35 -10.65
CA GLU A 102 -23.59 -1.01 -11.00
C GLU A 102 -25.04 -1.28 -10.55
N ALA A 103 -25.43 -0.80 -9.38
CA ALA A 103 -26.82 -0.88 -8.91
C ALA A 103 -27.78 -0.14 -9.84
N GLU A 104 -27.43 1.06 -10.29
CA GLU A 104 -28.24 1.84 -11.23
C GLU A 104 -28.39 1.14 -12.59
N GLU A 105 -27.31 0.55 -13.10
CA GLU A 105 -27.30 -0.25 -14.34
C GLU A 105 -28.23 -1.47 -14.21
N LEU A 106 -28.15 -2.22 -13.11
CA LEU A 106 -29.02 -3.38 -12.87
C LEU A 106 -30.48 -2.99 -12.59
N THR A 107 -30.73 -1.81 -11.99
CA THR A 107 -32.08 -1.27 -11.84
C THR A 107 -32.70 -0.91 -13.20
N ARG A 108 -31.91 -0.34 -14.13
CA ARG A 108 -32.39 -0.13 -15.51
C ARG A 108 -32.77 -1.44 -16.19
N LEU A 109 -31.92 -2.47 -16.07
CA LEU A 109 -32.24 -3.81 -16.59
C LEU A 109 -33.55 -4.36 -16.01
N TYR A 110 -33.76 -4.23 -14.70
CA TYR A 110 -35.00 -4.65 -14.05
C TYR A 110 -36.24 -3.95 -14.64
N ASN A 111 -36.16 -2.64 -14.83
CA ASN A 111 -37.25 -1.83 -15.38
C ASN A 111 -37.57 -2.23 -16.83
N ASP A 112 -36.55 -2.38 -17.68
CA ASP A 112 -36.74 -2.79 -19.08
C ASP A 112 -37.27 -4.22 -19.18
N ARG A 113 -36.83 -5.13 -18.30
CA ARG A 113 -37.42 -6.47 -18.17
C ARG A 113 -38.89 -6.39 -17.78
N HIS A 114 -39.27 -5.48 -16.89
CA HIS A 114 -40.67 -5.33 -16.47
C HIS A 114 -41.55 -4.91 -17.66
N LEU A 115 -41.09 -3.97 -18.48
CA LEU A 115 -41.74 -3.58 -19.74
C LEU A 115 -41.84 -4.74 -20.74
N CYS A 116 -40.81 -5.59 -20.81
CA CYS A 116 -40.82 -6.77 -21.69
C CYS A 116 -41.81 -7.85 -21.24
N ALA A 117 -42.01 -8.03 -19.93
CA ALA A 117 -42.75 -9.16 -19.35
C ALA A 117 -44.25 -8.89 -19.14
N HIS A 118 -44.67 -7.63 -19.02
CA HIS A 118 -46.06 -7.27 -18.69
C HIS A 118 -46.75 -6.52 -19.84
N PRO A 119 -47.63 -7.20 -20.61
CA PRO A 119 -48.42 -6.55 -21.66
C PRO A 119 -49.43 -5.52 -21.17
N ALA A 120 -49.74 -5.51 -19.86
CA ALA A 120 -50.91 -4.85 -19.29
C ALA A 120 -50.77 -3.34 -19.06
N TYR A 121 -49.63 -2.72 -19.38
CA TYR A 121 -49.38 -1.28 -19.20
C TYR A 121 -49.54 -0.46 -20.47
N VAL A 122 -50.09 -1.09 -21.51
CA VAL A 122 -50.17 -0.55 -22.86
C VAL A 122 -51.64 -0.26 -23.13
N SER A 123 -51.97 1.01 -23.44
CA SER A 123 -53.34 1.40 -23.82
C SER A 123 -53.73 0.67 -25.11
N ASP A 124 -55.03 0.51 -25.41
CA ASP A 124 -55.58 -0.37 -26.48
C ASP A 124 -55.04 -0.18 -27.93
N ASN A 125 -54.03 0.68 -28.18
CA ASN A 125 -53.40 0.91 -29.48
C ASN A 125 -51.86 1.11 -29.44
N GLU A 126 -51.17 0.85 -28.33
CA GLU A 126 -49.70 0.96 -28.27
C GLU A 126 -49.00 -0.39 -28.53
N GLU A 127 -47.85 -0.39 -29.19
CA GLU A 127 -47.05 -1.60 -29.38
C GLU A 127 -46.32 -1.96 -28.08
N LEU A 128 -46.20 -3.26 -27.80
CA LEU A 128 -45.39 -3.75 -26.68
C LEU A 128 -43.94 -3.28 -26.82
N PHE A 129 -43.33 -2.89 -25.70
CA PHE A 129 -41.93 -2.48 -25.66
C PHE A 129 -41.03 -3.50 -26.37
N SER A 130 -40.34 -3.02 -27.41
CA SER A 130 -39.42 -3.80 -28.23
C SER A 130 -38.03 -3.18 -28.14
N PRO A 131 -37.13 -3.72 -27.30
CA PRO A 131 -35.80 -3.15 -27.10
C PRO A 131 -34.94 -3.34 -28.35
N SER A 132 -34.10 -2.34 -28.65
CA SER A 132 -33.15 -2.44 -29.77
C SER A 132 -32.04 -3.47 -29.46
N PRO A 133 -31.40 -4.05 -30.50
CA PRO A 133 -30.25 -4.94 -30.30
C PRO A 133 -29.15 -4.30 -29.44
N GLU A 134 -28.85 -3.03 -29.66
CA GLU A 134 -27.80 -2.29 -28.94
C GLU A 134 -28.13 -2.18 -27.45
N LEU A 135 -29.38 -1.89 -27.12
CA LEU A 135 -29.85 -1.82 -25.73
C LEU A 135 -29.71 -3.17 -25.03
N VAL A 136 -30.14 -4.26 -25.68
CA VAL A 136 -29.99 -5.61 -25.11
C VAL A 136 -28.52 -5.96 -24.91
N ARG A 137 -27.65 -5.63 -25.88
CA ARG A 137 -26.22 -5.88 -25.79
C ARG A 137 -25.57 -5.11 -24.63
N ALA A 138 -25.98 -3.85 -24.42
CA ALA A 138 -25.52 -3.04 -23.30
C ALA A 138 -25.90 -3.68 -21.95
N HIS A 139 -27.14 -4.16 -21.82
CA HIS A 139 -27.61 -4.86 -20.64
C HIS A 139 -26.88 -6.19 -20.38
N LEU A 140 -26.67 -7.00 -21.41
CA LEU A 140 -25.90 -8.26 -21.30
C LEU A 140 -24.49 -8.00 -20.77
N THR A 141 -23.81 -7.00 -21.32
CA THR A 141 -22.44 -6.65 -20.93
C THR A 141 -22.41 -6.08 -19.52
N SER A 142 -23.32 -5.15 -19.21
CA SER A 142 -23.38 -4.50 -17.89
C SER A 142 -23.72 -5.51 -16.80
N ALA A 143 -24.64 -6.45 -17.03
CA ALA A 143 -24.98 -7.48 -16.04
C ALA A 143 -23.78 -8.37 -15.68
N VAL A 144 -22.98 -8.75 -16.68
CA VAL A 144 -21.78 -9.54 -16.43
C VAL A 144 -20.72 -8.73 -15.71
N ASP A 145 -20.35 -7.57 -16.27
CA ASP A 145 -19.31 -6.70 -15.71
C ASP A 145 -19.66 -6.17 -14.31
N ALA A 146 -20.94 -5.96 -14.00
CA ALA A 146 -21.39 -5.43 -12.72
C ALA A 146 -21.46 -6.50 -11.62
N LEU A 147 -21.85 -7.73 -11.97
CA LEU A 147 -22.20 -8.74 -10.97
C LEU A 147 -21.74 -10.14 -11.33
N LEU A 148 -22.12 -10.67 -12.49
CA LEU A 148 -22.01 -12.12 -12.75
C LEU A 148 -20.56 -12.61 -12.85
N SER A 149 -19.60 -11.74 -13.20
CA SER A 149 -18.17 -12.06 -13.21
C SER A 149 -17.51 -11.98 -11.83
N HIS A 150 -18.21 -11.49 -10.80
CA HIS A 150 -17.65 -11.27 -9.47
C HIS A 150 -18.00 -12.37 -8.47
N PRO A 151 -17.07 -12.77 -7.58
CA PRO A 151 -17.33 -13.77 -6.54
C PRO A 151 -18.23 -13.24 -5.42
N ALA A 152 -18.80 -14.14 -4.61
CA ALA A 152 -19.54 -13.83 -3.38
C ALA A 152 -18.56 -13.45 -2.25
N VAL A 153 -17.99 -12.25 -2.26
CA VAL A 153 -17.04 -11.81 -1.21
C VAL A 153 -17.54 -10.52 -0.56
N THR A 154 -17.78 -10.56 0.75
CA THR A 154 -18.03 -9.36 1.55
C THR A 154 -16.73 -8.59 1.75
N GLY A 155 -16.83 -7.27 1.95
CA GLY A 155 -15.68 -6.43 2.29
C GLY A 155 -14.89 -6.99 3.48
N ARG A 156 -15.58 -7.56 4.50
CA ARG A 156 -14.93 -8.18 5.67
C ARG A 156 -14.00 -9.33 5.31
N LYS A 157 -14.43 -10.28 4.48
CA LYS A 157 -13.57 -11.41 4.05
C LYS A 157 -12.38 -10.95 3.21
N ALA A 158 -12.56 -9.93 2.37
CA ALA A 158 -11.46 -9.34 1.62
C ALA A 158 -10.40 -8.74 2.56
N ILE A 159 -10.83 -8.06 3.64
CA ILE A 159 -9.95 -7.54 4.69
C ILE A 159 -9.23 -8.66 5.45
N GLU A 160 -9.94 -9.72 5.86
CA GLU A 160 -9.33 -10.87 6.55
C GLU A 160 -8.30 -11.58 5.65
N ARG A 161 -8.61 -11.70 4.36
CA ARG A 161 -7.67 -12.21 3.36
C ARG A 161 -6.44 -11.32 3.24
N PHE A 162 -6.62 -10.01 3.13
CA PHE A 162 -5.50 -9.06 3.09
C PHE A 162 -4.60 -9.19 4.32
N GLY A 163 -5.18 -9.33 5.52
CA GLY A 163 -4.45 -9.56 6.76
C GLY A 163 -3.58 -10.84 6.73
N LYS A 164 -4.06 -11.92 6.11
CA LYS A 164 -3.26 -13.14 5.90
C LYS A 164 -2.17 -12.95 4.84
N GLU A 165 -2.47 -12.23 3.77
CA GLU A 165 -1.53 -11.96 2.67
C GLU A 165 -0.34 -11.11 3.14
N ILE A 166 -0.60 -10.03 3.89
CA ILE A 166 0.47 -9.12 4.37
C ILE A 166 1.44 -9.81 5.35
N ASP A 167 0.94 -10.82 6.06
CA ASP A 167 1.72 -11.64 6.97
C ASP A 167 2.50 -12.77 6.28
N SER A 168 2.22 -13.06 5.00
CA SER A 168 2.87 -14.13 4.23
C SER A 168 4.22 -13.69 3.65
N ASP A 169 5.17 -14.61 3.54
CA ASP A 169 6.46 -14.37 2.87
C ASP A 169 6.32 -14.13 1.35
N SER A 170 5.18 -14.49 0.78
CA SER A 170 4.84 -14.23 -0.62
C SER A 170 4.38 -12.79 -0.89
N PHE A 171 4.23 -11.96 0.15
CA PHE A 171 3.80 -10.58 -0.01
C PHE A 171 4.78 -9.78 -0.90
N PRO A 172 4.30 -8.90 -1.81
CA PRO A 172 5.17 -8.22 -2.76
C PRO A 172 6.34 -7.45 -2.12
N LYS A 173 7.56 -7.75 -2.58
CA LYS A 173 8.80 -7.17 -2.04
C LYS A 173 9.16 -5.81 -2.63
N ASP A 174 8.74 -5.54 -3.87
CA ASP A 174 8.91 -4.23 -4.52
C ASP A 174 7.59 -3.45 -4.57
N ASP A 175 7.69 -2.12 -4.55
CA ASP A 175 6.53 -1.22 -4.45
C ASP A 175 5.67 -1.26 -5.73
N GLN A 176 6.26 -1.54 -6.90
CA GLN A 176 5.54 -1.61 -8.17
C GLN A 176 4.57 -2.81 -8.20
N ARG A 177 5.04 -4.00 -7.82
CA ARG A 177 4.19 -5.19 -7.70
C ARG A 177 3.16 -5.05 -6.58
N LEU A 178 3.53 -4.41 -5.47
CA LEU A 178 2.58 -4.10 -4.40
C LEU A 178 1.44 -3.21 -4.89
N ASN A 179 1.76 -2.14 -5.64
CA ASN A 179 0.77 -1.24 -6.21
C ASN A 179 -0.21 -1.99 -7.13
N ALA A 180 0.33 -2.81 -8.06
CA ALA A 180 -0.48 -3.61 -8.98
C ALA A 180 -1.39 -4.62 -8.24
N HIS A 181 -0.87 -5.28 -7.19
CA HIS A 181 -1.65 -6.21 -6.37
C HIS A 181 -2.81 -5.50 -5.65
N LEU A 182 -2.55 -4.36 -5.00
CA LEU A 182 -3.56 -3.59 -4.30
C LEU A 182 -4.67 -3.11 -5.25
N ARG A 183 -4.29 -2.62 -6.44
CA ARG A 183 -5.23 -2.20 -7.49
C ARG A 183 -6.16 -3.32 -7.90
N HIS A 184 -5.59 -4.42 -8.39
CA HIS A 184 -6.38 -5.53 -8.93
C HIS A 184 -7.21 -6.26 -7.87
N SER A 185 -6.66 -6.44 -6.67
CA SER A 185 -7.31 -7.26 -5.64
C SER A 185 -8.32 -6.49 -4.78
N TYR A 186 -8.14 -5.17 -4.62
CA TYR A 186 -8.90 -4.41 -3.62
C TYR A 186 -9.41 -3.04 -4.08
N MET A 187 -8.70 -2.34 -4.98
CA MET A 187 -9.02 -0.93 -5.27
C MET A 187 -9.81 -0.71 -6.55
N ASP A 188 -9.52 -1.37 -7.66
CA ASP A 188 -10.18 -1.04 -8.94
C ASP A 188 -11.67 -1.42 -8.93
N HIS A 189 -12.01 -2.56 -8.31
CA HIS A 189 -13.37 -3.08 -8.22
C HIS A 189 -13.92 -3.15 -6.78
N GLY A 190 -13.17 -2.66 -5.80
CA GLY A 190 -13.63 -2.66 -4.41
C GLY A 190 -14.75 -1.63 -4.16
N THR A 191 -15.72 -2.00 -3.32
CA THR A 191 -16.73 -1.06 -2.83
C THR A 191 -16.08 0.05 -2.01
N LYS A 192 -16.80 1.17 -1.85
CA LYS A 192 -16.34 2.28 -1.00
C LYS A 192 -16.02 1.80 0.43
N ALA A 193 -16.90 1.01 1.03
CA ALA A 193 -16.70 0.46 2.37
C ALA A 193 -15.48 -0.47 2.47
N LEU A 194 -15.23 -1.33 1.47
CA LEU A 194 -14.02 -2.16 1.44
C LEU A 194 -12.76 -1.29 1.42
N LYS A 195 -12.70 -0.30 0.53
CA LYS A 195 -11.56 0.62 0.41
C LYS A 195 -11.30 1.36 1.71
N GLU A 196 -12.35 1.93 2.29
CA GLU A 196 -12.27 2.65 3.57
C GLU A 196 -11.75 1.76 4.70
N ASN A 197 -12.30 0.54 4.81
CA ASN A 197 -11.91 -0.40 5.85
C ASN A 197 -10.49 -0.93 5.65
N LEU A 198 -10.05 -1.12 4.40
CA LEU A 198 -8.69 -1.55 4.09
C LEU A 198 -7.68 -0.50 4.54
N ILE A 199 -7.92 0.76 4.18
CA ILE A 199 -7.09 1.88 4.61
C ILE A 199 -7.03 1.94 6.14
N LYS A 200 -8.19 1.86 6.82
CA LYS A 200 -8.23 1.86 8.29
C LYS A 200 -7.41 0.73 8.91
N VAL A 201 -7.53 -0.48 8.39
CA VAL A 201 -6.82 -1.65 8.91
C VAL A 201 -5.31 -1.51 8.70
N VAL A 202 -4.89 -1.11 7.50
CA VAL A 202 -3.48 -0.87 7.19
C VAL A 202 -2.89 0.22 8.10
N CYS A 203 -3.58 1.35 8.27
CA CYS A 203 -3.11 2.43 9.14
C CYS A 203 -3.08 2.02 10.63
N LYS A 204 -4.02 1.19 11.09
CA LYS A 204 -3.97 0.68 12.47
C LYS A 204 -2.81 -0.29 12.67
N ASP A 205 -2.54 -1.14 11.68
CA ASP A 205 -1.44 -2.12 11.78
C ASP A 205 -0.06 -1.46 11.82
N THR A 206 0.11 -0.29 11.21
CA THR A 206 1.36 0.49 11.34
C THR A 206 1.59 1.04 12.75
N LEU A 207 0.53 1.21 13.55
CA LEU A 207 0.57 1.82 14.88
C LEU A 207 0.72 0.80 16.03
N LYS A 208 0.95 -0.48 15.73
CA LYS A 208 1.04 -1.58 16.71
C LYS A 208 2.49 -1.88 17.09
N PRO A 209 3.05 -1.27 18.16
CA PRO A 209 4.47 -1.44 18.51
C PRO A 209 4.88 -2.90 18.77
N GLU A 210 3.96 -3.73 19.25
CA GLU A 210 4.15 -5.16 19.53
C GLU A 210 4.35 -6.01 18.27
N ARG A 211 3.97 -5.49 17.09
CA ARG A 211 4.11 -6.21 15.82
C ARG A 211 5.56 -6.12 15.33
N PRO A 212 6.17 -7.24 14.87
CA PRO A 212 7.53 -7.24 14.36
C PRO A 212 7.76 -6.18 13.29
N LEU A 213 8.91 -5.51 13.35
CA LEU A 213 9.18 -4.34 12.52
C LEU A 213 9.09 -4.63 11.02
N GLU A 214 9.57 -5.78 10.56
CA GLU A 214 9.43 -6.22 9.16
C GLU A 214 7.95 -6.26 8.73
N LYS A 215 7.08 -6.80 9.59
CA LYS A 215 5.63 -6.90 9.31
C LYS A 215 4.95 -5.55 9.36
N ARG A 216 5.33 -4.66 10.29
CA ARG A 216 4.87 -3.25 10.29
C ARG A 216 5.35 -2.50 9.05
N TRP A 217 6.55 -2.77 8.58
CA TRP A 217 7.09 -2.15 7.38
C TRP A 217 6.30 -2.54 6.14
N ARG A 218 5.86 -3.80 6.03
CA ARG A 218 4.91 -4.22 4.98
C ARG A 218 3.60 -3.40 5.03
N SER A 219 3.04 -3.16 6.22
CA SER A 219 1.87 -2.29 6.40
C SER A 219 2.16 -0.83 6.00
N THR A 220 3.35 -0.33 6.32
CA THR A 220 3.78 1.03 5.96
C THR A 220 3.91 1.20 4.46
N ARG A 221 4.51 0.23 3.77
CA ARG A 221 4.58 0.18 2.31
C ARG A 221 3.18 0.12 1.69
N ALA A 222 2.29 -0.72 2.23
CA ALA A 222 0.90 -0.79 1.79
C ALA A 222 0.17 0.55 1.96
N ALA A 223 0.38 1.25 3.09
CA ALA A 223 -0.20 2.57 3.35
C ALA A 223 0.26 3.60 2.31
N ARG A 224 1.56 3.64 2.01
CA ARG A 224 2.14 4.54 0.98
C ARG A 224 1.55 4.26 -0.40
N GLU A 225 1.44 2.98 -0.78
CA GLU A 225 0.85 2.63 -2.09
C GLU A 225 -0.65 2.92 -2.15
N LEU A 226 -1.41 2.68 -1.07
CA LEU A 226 -2.82 3.07 -1.00
C LEU A 226 -3.01 4.58 -1.11
N GLN A 227 -2.14 5.37 -0.48
CA GLN A 227 -2.15 6.83 -0.60
C GLN A 227 -1.91 7.29 -2.04
N LYS A 228 -1.00 6.64 -2.79
CA LYS A 228 -0.81 6.91 -4.23
C LYS A 228 -2.02 6.51 -5.09
N ILE A 229 -2.69 5.41 -4.74
CA ILE A 229 -3.83 4.89 -5.51
C ILE A 229 -5.08 5.76 -5.31
N THR A 230 -5.37 6.18 -4.07
CA THR A 230 -6.58 6.95 -3.73
C THR A 230 -6.31 8.04 -2.69
N PRO A 231 -5.61 9.14 -3.05
CA PRO A 231 -5.15 10.14 -2.08
C PRO A 231 -6.27 10.72 -1.21
N THR A 232 -7.37 11.18 -1.82
CA THR A 232 -8.47 11.82 -1.09
C THR A 232 -9.12 10.88 -0.08
N LEU A 233 -9.46 9.66 -0.50
CA LEU A 233 -10.07 8.68 0.39
C LEU A 233 -9.10 8.25 1.49
N PHE A 234 -7.81 8.12 1.16
CA PHE A 234 -6.78 7.78 2.12
C PHE A 234 -6.67 8.84 3.21
N ASP A 235 -6.55 10.12 2.84
CA ASP A 235 -6.41 11.22 3.79
C ASP A 235 -7.63 11.35 4.72
N GLU A 236 -8.84 11.15 4.18
CA GLU A 236 -10.07 11.09 4.98
C GLU A 236 -10.00 9.98 6.03
N GLN A 237 -9.67 8.75 5.63
CA GLN A 237 -9.65 7.62 6.56
C GLN A 237 -8.44 7.65 7.50
N LEU A 238 -7.31 8.23 7.09
CA LEU A 238 -6.16 8.48 7.94
C LEU A 238 -6.55 9.38 9.12
N ARG A 239 -7.28 10.48 8.87
CA ARG A 239 -7.79 11.37 9.92
C ARG A 239 -8.77 10.65 10.86
N VAL A 240 -9.62 9.78 10.32
CA VAL A 240 -10.53 8.94 11.12
C VAL A 240 -9.76 8.00 12.06
N VAL A 241 -8.63 7.43 11.62
CA VAL A 241 -7.78 6.56 12.46
C VAL A 241 -6.97 7.38 13.47
N LEU A 242 -6.28 8.42 13.02
CA LEU A 242 -5.38 9.23 13.84
C LEU A 242 -6.12 10.02 14.91
N GLY A 243 -7.29 10.56 14.58
CA GLY A 243 -8.12 11.40 15.48
C GLY A 243 -8.18 10.87 16.92
N PRO A 244 -8.71 9.64 17.15
CA PRO A 244 -8.72 9.03 18.46
C PRO A 244 -7.37 8.40 18.86
N ALA A 245 -6.62 7.81 17.92
CA ALA A 245 -5.43 7.03 18.25
C ALA A 245 -4.32 7.87 18.88
N GLN A 246 -4.08 9.08 18.38
CA GLN A 246 -2.96 9.93 18.81
C GLN A 246 -3.03 10.37 20.28
N ASN A 247 -4.21 10.36 20.89
CA ASN A 247 -4.39 10.66 22.32
C ASN A 247 -4.03 9.48 23.23
N LEU A 248 -3.92 8.27 22.67
CA LEU A 248 -3.68 7.02 23.39
C LEU A 248 -2.27 6.49 23.20
N LEU A 249 -1.45 7.13 22.36
CA LEU A 249 -0.08 6.68 22.10
C LEU A 249 0.82 6.96 23.30
N ASP A 250 1.42 5.90 23.84
CA ASP A 250 2.62 5.96 24.67
C ASP A 250 3.87 6.14 23.79
N ASP A 251 5.06 6.09 24.38
CA ASP A 251 6.30 6.35 23.66
C ASP A 251 6.59 5.26 22.61
N ASP A 252 6.26 4.00 22.89
CA ASP A 252 6.39 2.90 21.92
C ASP A 252 5.42 3.10 20.74
N GLY A 253 4.17 3.51 21.02
CA GLY A 253 3.19 3.85 20.01
C GLY A 253 3.60 5.07 19.17
N LEU A 254 4.23 6.08 19.76
CA LEU A 254 4.80 7.21 19.04
C LEU A 254 5.97 6.79 18.15
N MET A 255 6.86 5.91 18.62
CA MET A 255 7.90 5.36 17.76
C MET A 255 7.33 4.52 16.61
N ALA A 256 6.25 3.78 16.85
CA ALA A 256 5.53 3.08 15.78
C ALA A 256 4.90 4.03 14.76
N LEU A 257 4.35 5.16 15.21
CA LEU A 257 3.86 6.23 14.33
C LEU A 257 4.98 6.79 13.43
N VAL A 258 6.14 7.09 14.02
CA VAL A 258 7.31 7.62 13.28
C VAL A 258 7.87 6.61 12.30
N ALA A 259 8.06 5.35 12.73
CA ALA A 259 8.54 4.26 11.88
C ALA A 259 7.50 3.75 10.86
N GLY A 260 6.28 4.30 10.90
CA GLY A 260 5.14 3.84 10.13
C GLY A 260 4.45 4.96 9.36
N LEU A 261 3.31 5.46 9.86
CA LEU A 261 2.48 6.43 9.12
C LEU A 261 3.21 7.72 8.78
N CYS A 262 4.24 8.14 9.52
CA CYS A 262 5.01 9.33 9.16
C CYS A 262 5.71 9.20 7.80
N TYR A 263 5.88 7.99 7.24
CA TYR A 263 6.35 7.79 5.85
C TYR A 263 5.29 8.08 4.79
N VAL A 264 4.03 8.26 5.19
CA VAL A 264 2.92 8.57 4.30
C VAL A 264 2.74 10.10 4.24
N PRO A 265 2.74 10.71 3.05
CA PRO A 265 2.54 12.15 2.90
C PRO A 265 1.23 12.62 3.55
N GLY A 266 1.26 13.78 4.21
CA GLY A 266 0.10 14.37 4.88
C GLY A 266 -0.13 13.88 6.32
N THR A 267 0.54 12.82 6.77
CA THR A 267 0.42 12.33 8.16
C THR A 267 0.80 13.38 9.18
N TRP A 268 1.95 14.05 9.02
CA TRP A 268 2.41 15.07 9.97
C TRP A 268 1.39 16.18 10.17
N ASP A 269 0.81 16.66 9.08
CA ASP A 269 -0.21 17.72 9.09
C ASP A 269 -1.53 17.28 9.72
N ALA A 270 -1.82 15.97 9.73
CA ALA A 270 -2.98 15.41 10.40
C ALA A 270 -2.81 15.27 11.93
N LEU A 271 -1.56 15.30 12.44
CA LEU A 271 -1.30 15.21 13.88
C LEU A 271 -1.67 16.48 14.63
N HIS A 272 -2.17 16.33 15.86
CA HIS A 272 -2.33 17.45 16.80
C HIS A 272 -0.97 18.07 17.18
N SER A 273 -0.95 19.35 17.54
CA SER A 273 0.26 20.07 17.98
C SER A 273 0.94 19.38 19.17
N GLY A 274 0.17 18.90 20.14
CA GLY A 274 0.71 18.15 21.29
C GLY A 274 1.39 16.85 20.89
N THR A 275 0.83 16.11 19.93
CA THR A 275 1.44 14.88 19.41
C THR A 275 2.73 15.18 18.65
N ARG A 276 2.74 16.24 17.83
CA ARG A 276 3.96 16.70 17.14
C ARG A 276 5.08 17.04 18.13
N GLY A 277 4.77 17.81 19.18
CA GLY A 277 5.75 18.15 20.22
C GLY A 277 6.28 16.93 20.97
N ARG A 278 5.44 15.92 21.23
CA ARG A 278 5.90 14.65 21.82
C ARG A 278 6.80 13.86 20.88
N VAL A 279 6.49 13.81 19.59
CA VAL A 279 7.35 13.16 18.57
C VAL A 279 8.70 13.87 18.49
N GLU A 280 8.71 15.20 18.46
CA GLU A 280 9.94 16.02 18.45
C GLU A 280 10.84 15.72 19.65
N GLU A 281 10.28 15.72 20.86
CA GLU A 281 11.05 15.44 22.07
C GLU A 281 11.52 13.98 22.12
N LEU A 282 10.66 13.03 21.73
CA LEU A 282 11.01 11.62 21.70
C LEU A 282 12.16 11.35 20.70
N LEU A 283 12.10 11.94 19.51
CA LEU A 283 13.17 11.87 18.52
C LEU A 283 14.44 12.62 18.95
N ARG A 284 14.40 13.49 19.95
CA ARG A 284 15.59 14.11 20.54
C ARG A 284 16.26 13.21 21.58
N VAL A 285 15.47 12.54 22.42
CA VAL A 285 15.98 11.78 23.58
C VAL A 285 16.24 10.30 23.29
N VAL A 286 15.64 9.73 22.24
CA VAL A 286 15.86 8.33 21.86
C VAL A 286 17.35 8.05 21.62
N LYS A 287 17.81 6.89 22.11
CA LYS A 287 19.23 6.51 22.07
C LYS A 287 19.69 6.29 20.63
N PRO A 288 20.96 6.60 20.31
CA PRO A 288 21.49 6.42 18.95
C PRO A 288 21.36 4.99 18.44
N LEU A 289 21.62 3.99 19.30
CA LEU A 289 21.47 2.59 18.93
C LEU A 289 20.02 2.23 18.58
N ASP A 290 19.04 2.76 19.33
CA ASP A 290 17.63 2.45 19.11
C ASP A 290 17.09 3.09 17.82
N LEU A 291 17.60 4.26 17.42
CA LEU A 291 17.30 4.86 16.11
C LEU A 291 17.66 3.92 14.95
N VAL A 292 18.82 3.28 15.02
CA VAL A 292 19.38 2.45 13.94
C VAL A 292 18.84 1.03 14.00
N GLN A 293 18.90 0.38 15.16
CA GLN A 293 18.63 -1.05 15.29
C GLN A 293 17.17 -1.34 15.69
N THR A 294 16.66 -0.67 16.72
CA THR A 294 15.35 -0.99 17.30
C THR A 294 14.21 -0.48 16.44
N HIS A 295 14.32 0.75 15.95
CA HIS A 295 13.28 1.42 15.17
C HIS A 295 13.60 1.50 13.68
N MET A 296 14.84 1.20 13.28
CA MET A 296 15.33 1.22 11.89
C MET A 296 14.92 2.48 11.10
N LEU A 297 15.06 3.65 11.71
CA LEU A 297 14.60 4.92 11.11
C LEU A 297 15.47 5.42 9.95
N PHE A 298 16.60 4.76 9.71
CA PHE A 298 17.48 5.00 8.57
C PHE A 298 17.37 3.89 7.51
N PHE A 299 16.38 3.00 7.61
CA PHE A 299 16.15 1.93 6.65
C PHE A 299 15.42 2.46 5.40
N GLY A 300 16.15 2.55 4.30
CA GLY A 300 15.61 3.04 3.04
C GLY A 300 15.47 4.58 2.98
N PRO A 301 14.51 5.12 2.21
CA PRO A 301 14.27 6.57 2.13
C PRO A 301 13.74 7.10 3.46
N LEU A 302 14.10 8.32 3.88
CA LEU A 302 13.60 8.90 5.13
C LEU A 302 12.11 9.30 5.03
N PRO A 303 11.39 9.40 6.16
CA PRO A 303 10.05 9.97 6.19
C PRO A 303 10.04 11.43 5.66
N PRO A 304 8.94 11.90 5.04
CA PRO A 304 8.81 13.29 4.64
C PRO A 304 9.03 14.31 5.77
N ALA A 305 9.31 15.55 5.36
CA ALA A 305 9.44 16.69 6.25
C ALA A 305 8.26 16.83 7.22
N PRO A 306 8.53 17.20 8.49
CA PRO A 306 9.84 17.62 9.03
C PRO A 306 10.66 16.48 9.67
N ILE A 307 10.22 15.23 9.56
CA ILE A 307 10.84 14.11 10.28
C ILE A 307 12.22 13.75 9.69
N ASP A 308 12.39 13.84 8.36
CA ASP A 308 13.70 13.66 7.73
C ASP A 308 14.75 14.60 8.33
N ASP A 309 14.46 15.90 8.44
CA ASP A 309 15.37 16.88 9.02
C ASP A 309 15.69 16.53 10.48
N MET A 310 14.70 16.09 11.26
CA MET A 310 14.92 15.63 12.63
C MET A 310 15.91 14.45 12.67
N LEU A 311 15.76 13.47 11.78
CA LEU A 311 16.64 12.30 11.71
C LEU A 311 18.03 12.63 11.17
N LEU A 312 18.13 13.51 10.16
CA LEU A 312 19.41 14.01 9.64
C LEU A 312 20.18 14.76 10.72
N ASN A 313 19.49 15.55 11.56
CA ASN A 313 20.07 16.22 12.72
C ASN A 313 20.54 15.25 13.82
N ARG A 314 20.09 13.98 13.82
CA ARG A 314 20.59 12.92 14.70
C ARG A 314 21.81 12.16 14.13
N LEU A 315 22.25 12.43 12.89
CA LEU A 315 23.46 11.78 12.33
C LEU A 315 24.73 11.98 13.18
N PRO A 316 25.00 13.17 13.76
CA PRO A 316 26.12 13.33 14.68
C PRO A 316 26.05 12.39 15.88
N ASP A 317 24.86 12.07 16.38
CA ASP A 317 24.68 11.22 17.55
C ASP A 317 25.00 9.75 17.26
N ILE A 318 24.58 9.23 16.10
CA ILE A 318 24.87 7.83 15.69
C ILE A 318 26.31 7.63 15.23
N THR A 319 27.04 8.72 14.97
CA THR A 319 28.45 8.70 14.56
C THR A 319 29.42 9.03 15.69
N ARG A 320 28.95 9.21 16.93
CA ARG A 320 29.85 9.38 18.09
C ARG A 320 30.61 8.07 18.40
N PRO A 321 31.85 8.15 18.90
CA PRO A 321 32.55 6.98 19.40
C PRO A 321 31.69 6.20 20.41
N GLY A 322 31.50 4.91 20.16
CA GLY A 322 30.68 4.04 21.00
C GLY A 322 29.15 4.22 20.89
N ALA A 323 28.63 5.11 20.03
CA ALA A 323 27.19 5.34 19.88
C ALA A 323 26.38 4.09 19.52
N LEU A 324 26.99 3.20 18.74
CA LEU A 324 26.42 1.93 18.28
C LEU A 324 27.07 0.73 19.00
N ALA A 325 27.64 0.94 20.18
CA ALA A 325 28.17 -0.16 21.00
C ALA A 325 27.03 -1.11 21.41
N GLY A 326 27.26 -2.41 21.25
CA GLY A 326 26.23 -3.43 21.50
C GLY A 326 25.28 -3.69 20.34
N MET A 327 25.50 -3.05 19.18
CA MET A 327 24.73 -3.34 17.97
C MET A 327 24.93 -4.81 17.55
N THR A 328 23.83 -5.46 17.21
CA THR A 328 23.84 -6.81 16.63
C THR A 328 23.79 -6.71 15.10
N GLY A 329 24.29 -7.71 14.38
CA GLY A 329 24.30 -7.65 12.90
C GLY A 329 25.26 -6.62 12.31
N ALA A 330 25.17 -6.44 10.99
CA ALA A 330 26.05 -5.53 10.24
C ALA A 330 25.28 -4.29 9.78
N LEU A 331 25.93 -3.12 9.84
CA LEU A 331 25.31 -1.83 9.48
C LEU A 331 24.51 -1.81 8.16
N PRO A 332 24.96 -2.42 7.05
CA PRO A 332 24.17 -2.43 5.82
C PRO A 332 22.74 -2.97 5.99
N GLN A 333 22.52 -3.89 6.94
CA GLN A 333 21.20 -4.48 7.20
C GLN A 333 20.20 -3.44 7.74
N TYR A 334 20.68 -2.39 8.41
CA TYR A 334 19.87 -1.34 9.02
C TYR A 334 19.63 -0.13 8.11
N PHE A 335 20.35 -0.04 6.99
CA PHE A 335 20.16 1.01 5.97
C PHE A 335 19.31 0.55 4.79
N GLY A 336 19.10 -0.76 4.63
CA GLY A 336 18.32 -1.32 3.52
C GLY A 336 19.06 -1.29 2.19
N GLU A 337 18.42 -1.82 1.14
CA GLU A 337 19.02 -1.90 -0.21
C GLU A 337 19.08 -0.55 -0.93
N HIS A 338 18.20 0.39 -0.54
CA HIS A 338 18.04 1.70 -1.17
C HIS A 338 17.97 2.81 -0.11
N PRO A 339 19.07 3.08 0.62
CA PRO A 339 19.11 4.11 1.66
C PRO A 339 18.85 5.51 1.10
N ASP A 340 18.39 6.42 1.95
CA ASP A 340 18.15 7.81 1.57
C ASP A 340 19.44 8.47 1.02
N PRO A 341 19.39 9.06 -0.19
CA PRO A 341 20.57 9.59 -0.88
C PRO A 341 21.23 10.76 -0.13
N ARG A 342 20.55 11.39 0.82
CA ARG A 342 21.09 12.51 1.62
C ARG A 342 22.03 12.05 2.73
N LEU A 343 21.99 10.77 3.12
CA LEU A 343 22.82 10.25 4.22
C LEU A 343 24.32 10.32 3.91
N VAL A 344 24.73 9.86 2.72
CA VAL A 344 26.15 9.82 2.34
C VAL A 344 26.78 11.22 2.30
N PRO A 345 26.20 12.23 1.61
CA PRO A 345 26.74 13.59 1.64
C PRO A 345 26.84 14.19 3.05
N ALA A 346 25.82 13.98 3.90
CA ALA A 346 25.83 14.47 5.27
C ALA A 346 26.93 13.82 6.12
N LEU A 347 27.13 12.51 5.96
CA LEU A 347 28.20 11.78 6.65
C LEU A 347 29.60 12.16 6.16
N ILE A 348 29.79 12.42 4.85
CA ILE A 348 31.05 12.95 4.31
C ILE A 348 31.36 14.31 4.95
N GLN A 349 30.35 15.18 5.09
CA GLN A 349 30.53 16.45 5.78
C GLN A 349 30.95 16.27 7.25
N LEU A 350 30.38 15.30 7.96
CA LEU A 350 30.79 14.97 9.32
C LEU A 350 32.23 14.43 9.37
N ALA A 351 32.63 13.60 8.40
CA ALA A 351 33.99 13.08 8.32
C ALA A 351 35.01 14.21 8.10
N SER A 352 34.71 15.18 7.22
CA SER A 352 35.57 16.34 6.97
C SER A 352 35.79 17.22 8.21
N LYS A 353 34.83 17.21 9.16
CA LYS A 353 34.84 18.01 10.39
C LYS A 353 35.21 17.20 11.64
N ALA A 354 35.60 15.94 11.49
CA ALA A 354 35.90 15.08 12.63
C ALA A 354 37.07 15.67 13.44
N GLY A 355 36.85 15.93 14.74
CA GLY A 355 37.81 16.58 15.64
C GLY A 355 38.72 15.63 16.42
N SER A 356 38.57 14.31 16.25
CA SER A 356 39.39 13.30 16.93
C SER A 356 39.56 12.05 16.07
N TYR A 357 40.62 11.29 16.33
CA TYR A 357 40.89 10.01 15.65
C TYR A 357 39.75 9.00 15.79
N GLU A 358 39.19 8.87 17.00
CA GLU A 358 38.07 7.98 17.27
C GLU A 358 36.78 8.48 16.62
N GLY A 359 36.55 9.80 16.62
CA GLY A 359 35.39 10.42 15.98
C GLY A 359 35.40 10.21 14.47
N GLY A 360 36.55 10.42 13.82
CA GLY A 360 36.72 10.15 12.40
C GLY A 360 36.45 8.69 12.06
N ALA A 361 37.02 7.76 12.84
CA ALA A 361 36.78 6.33 12.65
C ALA A 361 35.31 5.92 12.87
N ALA A 362 34.61 6.57 13.80
CA ALA A 362 33.19 6.30 14.07
C ALA A 362 32.28 6.76 12.92
N VAL A 363 32.52 7.94 12.35
CA VAL A 363 31.80 8.41 11.13
C VAL A 363 32.06 7.45 9.96
N LEU A 364 33.33 7.08 9.72
CA LEU A 364 33.70 6.15 8.65
C LEU A 364 33.11 4.75 8.85
N ASN A 365 32.90 4.32 10.09
CA ASN A 365 32.22 3.06 10.38
C ASN A 365 30.77 3.09 9.88
N VAL A 366 30.05 4.20 10.08
CA VAL A 366 28.68 4.38 9.55
C VAL A 366 28.68 4.43 8.02
N LEU A 367 29.61 5.16 7.39
CA LEU A 367 29.77 5.19 5.93
C LEU A 367 30.07 3.80 5.35
N ASN A 368 30.80 2.94 6.05
CA ASN A 368 31.03 1.55 5.64
C ASN A 368 29.72 0.74 5.54
N GLY A 369 28.68 1.14 6.27
CA GLY A 369 27.32 0.58 6.15
C GLY A 369 26.65 0.94 4.81
N LEU A 370 26.96 2.11 4.27
CA LEU A 370 26.33 2.69 3.08
C LEU A 370 27.18 2.53 1.81
N VAL A 371 28.40 2.02 1.93
CA VAL A 371 29.40 1.97 0.84
C VAL A 371 28.89 1.35 -0.46
N HIS A 372 28.03 0.33 -0.36
CA HIS A 372 27.45 -0.38 -1.50
C HIS A 372 26.45 0.46 -2.32
N SER A 373 25.92 1.52 -1.72
CA SER A 373 24.98 2.46 -2.33
C SER A 373 25.63 3.75 -2.82
N MET A 374 26.95 3.90 -2.60
CA MET A 374 27.68 5.11 -2.98
C MET A 374 27.92 5.18 -4.48
N THR A 375 27.83 6.38 -5.04
CA THR A 375 28.27 6.67 -6.40
C THR A 375 29.79 6.89 -6.46
N ASP A 376 30.37 6.74 -7.65
CA ASP A 376 31.75 7.11 -7.96
C ASP A 376 32.15 8.49 -7.43
N GLU A 377 31.29 9.48 -7.65
CA GLU A 377 31.48 10.87 -7.19
C GLU A 377 31.46 10.98 -5.66
N GLN A 378 30.56 10.24 -5.00
CA GLN A 378 30.52 10.24 -3.54
C GLN A 378 31.77 9.59 -2.93
N MET A 379 32.34 8.57 -3.58
CA MET A 379 33.60 7.96 -3.14
C MET A 379 34.78 8.90 -3.32
N GLU A 380 34.87 9.60 -4.46
CA GLU A 380 35.87 10.65 -4.68
C GLU A 380 35.77 11.75 -3.61
N ASN A 381 34.57 12.29 -3.39
CA ASN A 381 34.32 13.32 -2.37
C ASN A 381 34.67 12.84 -0.95
N LEU A 382 34.43 11.56 -0.64
CA LEU A 382 34.80 10.97 0.65
C LEU A 382 36.32 10.93 0.81
N LEU A 383 37.05 10.42 -0.18
CA LEU A 383 38.51 10.29 -0.10
C LEU A 383 39.18 11.67 -0.02
N ASP A 384 38.71 12.65 -0.78
CA ASP A 384 39.19 14.03 -0.69
C ASP A 384 38.93 14.65 0.70
N ALA A 385 37.73 14.46 1.25
CA ALA A 385 37.41 14.92 2.60
C ALA A 385 38.28 14.25 3.68
N CYS A 386 38.59 12.97 3.51
CA CYS A 386 39.44 12.23 4.44
C CYS A 386 40.91 12.64 4.31
N ALA A 387 41.39 12.93 3.10
CA ALA A 387 42.77 13.35 2.86
C ALA A 387 43.03 14.73 3.49
N GLY A 388 42.06 15.64 3.35
CA GLY A 388 42.10 16.97 3.95
C GLY A 388 41.96 17.00 5.48
N ASN A 389 41.57 15.90 6.13
CA ASN A 389 41.41 15.84 7.59
C ASN A 389 42.50 14.99 8.25
N ARG A 390 43.46 15.64 8.92
CA ARG A 390 44.56 14.98 9.68
C ARG A 390 44.06 14.03 10.78
N GLN A 391 42.84 14.21 11.28
CA GLN A 391 42.22 13.28 12.24
C GLN A 391 41.81 11.94 11.61
N ILE A 392 41.78 11.85 10.28
CA ILE A 392 41.49 10.62 9.54
C ILE A 392 42.76 10.12 8.85
N SER A 393 43.39 10.93 8.00
CA SER A 393 44.57 10.53 7.23
C SER A 393 45.77 10.18 8.11
N GLY A 394 45.95 10.89 9.24
CA GLY A 394 46.97 10.58 10.23
C GLY A 394 46.61 9.47 11.24
N SER A 395 45.40 8.91 11.16
CA SER A 395 44.87 7.94 12.14
C SER A 395 44.90 6.52 11.60
N SER A 396 45.52 5.59 12.34
CA SER A 396 45.48 4.16 11.98
C SER A 396 44.05 3.60 12.00
N LEU A 397 43.19 4.10 12.90
CA LEU A 397 41.78 3.72 12.97
C LEU A 397 41.00 4.24 11.75
N GLY A 398 41.25 5.49 11.35
CA GLY A 398 40.63 6.10 10.18
C GLY A 398 41.01 5.36 8.90
N ASN A 399 42.32 5.19 8.67
CA ASN A 399 42.86 4.43 7.53
C ASN A 399 42.29 3.01 7.44
N LYS A 400 42.17 2.30 8.58
CA LYS A 400 41.56 0.96 8.60
C LYS A 400 40.10 0.95 8.15
N GLN A 401 39.33 2.00 8.49
CA GLN A 401 37.93 2.10 8.04
C GLN A 401 37.83 2.48 6.56
N ILE A 402 38.74 3.31 6.04
CA ILE A 402 38.83 3.61 4.60
C ILE A 402 39.15 2.34 3.81
N GLU A 403 40.17 1.57 4.21
CA GLU A 403 40.55 0.35 3.49
C GLU A 403 39.43 -0.70 3.40
N ARG A 404 38.52 -0.75 4.38
CA ARG A 404 37.33 -1.62 4.33
C ARG A 404 36.36 -1.26 3.19
N MET A 405 36.37 -0.01 2.73
CA MET A 405 35.53 0.45 1.64
C MET A 405 36.10 0.12 0.27
N ARG A 406 37.43 -0.06 0.15
CA ARG A 406 38.15 -0.21 -1.14
C ARG A 406 37.51 -1.22 -2.07
N TRP A 407 37.15 -2.39 -1.57
CA TRP A 407 36.60 -3.49 -2.38
C TRP A 407 35.07 -3.62 -2.32
N ARG A 408 34.42 -2.81 -1.48
CA ARG A 408 32.97 -2.85 -1.25
C ARG A 408 32.25 -1.66 -1.87
N GLY A 409 32.98 -0.61 -2.19
CA GLY A 409 32.48 0.59 -2.83
C GLY A 409 32.60 0.58 -4.36
N PRO A 410 32.17 1.67 -4.99
CA PRO A 410 32.22 1.84 -6.44
C PRO A 410 33.64 1.67 -7.00
N GLN A 411 33.73 1.06 -8.19
CA GLN A 411 34.98 0.75 -8.90
C GLN A 411 35.05 1.43 -10.28
N GLY A 412 34.23 2.46 -10.53
CA GLY A 412 34.31 3.20 -11.77
C GLY A 412 35.53 4.12 -11.83
N GLU A 413 35.72 4.79 -12.96
CA GLU A 413 36.94 5.51 -13.30
C GLU A 413 37.29 6.62 -12.28
N ARG A 414 36.28 7.40 -11.83
CA ARG A 414 36.48 8.46 -10.84
C ARG A 414 36.90 7.89 -9.48
N ALA A 415 36.24 6.82 -9.04
CA ALA A 415 36.58 6.16 -7.78
C ALA A 415 38.01 5.59 -7.82
N LEU A 416 38.40 4.92 -8.91
CA LEU A 416 39.76 4.38 -9.08
C LEU A 416 40.83 5.48 -9.12
N ALA A 417 40.54 6.62 -9.75
CA ALA A 417 41.43 7.78 -9.74
C ALA A 417 41.60 8.37 -8.33
N ALA A 418 40.51 8.50 -7.57
CA ALA A 418 40.54 8.97 -6.19
C ALA A 418 41.34 8.03 -5.27
N TRP A 419 41.20 6.71 -5.44
CA TRP A 419 42.02 5.73 -4.71
C TRP A 419 43.51 5.86 -5.01
N LYS A 420 43.89 6.08 -6.27
CA LYS A 420 45.30 6.33 -6.63
C LYS A 420 45.85 7.59 -5.96
N LYS A 421 45.03 8.65 -5.85
CA LYS A 421 45.39 9.89 -5.16
C LYS A 421 45.56 9.64 -3.65
N TRP A 422 44.67 8.85 -3.05
CA TRP A 422 44.75 8.45 -1.64
C TRP A 422 46.01 7.63 -1.32
N ASP A 423 46.41 6.72 -2.21
CA ASP A 423 47.59 5.86 -2.07
C ASP A 423 48.91 6.56 -2.42
N GLY A 424 48.83 7.69 -3.13
CA GLY A 424 50.00 8.47 -3.52
C GLY A 424 50.78 8.99 -2.31
N PRO A 425 52.09 9.31 -2.47
CA PRO A 425 52.84 9.94 -1.40
C PRO A 425 52.11 11.22 -0.98
N ALA A 426 51.74 11.32 0.30
CA ALA A 426 51.25 12.58 0.85
C ALA A 426 52.29 13.63 0.54
N ASP A 427 51.93 14.69 -0.22
CA ASP A 427 52.84 15.76 -0.57
C ASP A 427 53.58 16.19 0.69
N THR A 428 54.88 15.88 0.73
CA THR A 428 55.78 16.39 1.74
C THR A 428 55.77 17.90 1.57
N GLU A 429 55.13 18.61 2.51
CA GLU A 429 55.34 20.05 2.66
C GLU A 429 56.85 20.32 2.67
N PRO A 430 57.32 21.36 1.97
CA PRO A 430 58.74 21.64 1.86
C PRO A 430 59.31 21.85 3.25
N ALA A 431 60.39 21.11 3.54
CA ALA A 431 61.16 21.23 4.76
C ALA A 431 61.42 22.71 5.07
N ASP A 432 61.08 23.07 6.30
CA ASP A 432 61.37 24.33 6.95
C ASP A 432 62.73 24.86 6.48
N GLY A 433 62.69 26.03 5.83
CA GLY A 433 63.88 26.70 5.33
C GLY A 433 64.77 27.07 6.51
N GLY A 434 65.71 26.19 6.83
CA GLY A 434 66.78 26.46 7.77
C GLY A 434 67.49 27.74 7.37
N ALA A 435 67.34 28.77 8.19
CA ALA A 435 68.18 29.96 8.13
C ALA A 435 69.62 29.56 8.47
N PRO A 436 70.63 29.86 7.64
CA PRO A 436 72.01 29.81 8.06
C PRO A 436 72.43 31.18 8.62
N LEU A 437 72.80 31.13 9.91
CA LEU A 437 73.61 32.06 10.71
C LEU A 437 73.02 33.43 11.09
#